data_AF-A0AAP7A0M0-F1
#
_entry.id   AF-A0AAP7A0M0-F1
#
_cell.length_a   1.000
_cell.length_b   1.000
_cell.length_c   1.000
_cell.angle_alpha   90.00
_cell.angle_beta   90.00
_cell.angle_gamma   90.00
#
_symmetry.space_group_name_H-M   'P 1'
#
loop_
_entity.id
_entity.type
_entity.pdbx_description
1 polymer ?
#
loop_
_entity_poly.entity_id
_entity_poly.type
_entity_poly.pdbx_seq_one_letter_code
_entity_poly.pdbx_strand_id
1 'polypeptide(L)'
;MNRAEVARLLLGIKQNYPSFDASAESVERHARYLRDIPFEVAKQNLDSHIMTERFPPTIADLRGRLGEQIERNRMKQETDEYFGQLDEWRKKAVPPPRGNLEKIRSILKRGERV
;
A
#
# COMPACT_ATOMS: atom_id res chain seq x y z
N MET A 1 1.38 17.93 -2.53
CA MET A 1 0.85 18.97 -3.45
C MET A 1 1.15 20.36 -2.91
N ASN A 2 1.07 21.41 -3.74
CA ASN A 2 1.33 22.80 -3.35
C ASN A 2 0.10 23.49 -2.74
N ARG A 3 0.28 24.69 -2.16
CA ARG A 3 -0.80 25.43 -1.47
C ARG A 3 -1.98 25.78 -2.40
N ALA A 4 -1.70 26.13 -3.65
CA ALA A 4 -2.74 26.46 -4.63
C ALA A 4 -3.59 25.23 -4.99
N GLU A 5 -2.96 24.07 -5.09
CA GLU A 5 -3.64 22.78 -5.29
C GLU A 5 -4.52 22.42 -4.10
N VAL A 6 -4.05 22.63 -2.87
CA VAL A 6 -4.87 22.43 -1.66
C VAL A 6 -6.08 23.38 -1.65
N ALA A 7 -5.90 24.64 -2.01
CA ALA A 7 -7.00 25.59 -2.11
C ALA A 7 -8.06 25.14 -3.13
N ARG A 8 -7.63 24.64 -4.31
CA ARG A 8 -8.53 24.07 -5.31
C ARG A 8 -9.29 22.84 -4.77
N LEU A 9 -8.61 21.97 -4.02
CA LEU A 9 -9.22 20.79 -3.41
C LEU A 9 -10.30 21.18 -2.38
N LEU A 10 -9.98 22.11 -1.47
CA LEU A 10 -10.92 22.59 -0.45
C LEU A 10 -12.10 23.35 -1.05
N LEU A 11 -11.90 24.05 -2.17
CA LEU A 11 -13.00 24.65 -2.93
C LEU A 11 -13.95 23.58 -3.49
N GLY A 12 -13.41 22.48 -4.03
CA GLY A 12 -14.22 21.35 -4.48
C GLY A 12 -15.02 20.70 -3.35
N ILE A 13 -14.42 20.61 -2.14
CA ILE A 13 -15.14 20.14 -0.95
C ILE A 13 -16.27 21.12 -0.60
N LYS A 14 -16.00 22.43 -0.56
CA LYS A 14 -17.01 23.46 -0.23
C LYS A 14 -18.20 23.45 -1.17
N GLN A 15 -17.98 23.18 -2.46
CA GLN A 15 -19.04 23.11 -3.48
C GLN A 15 -20.03 21.97 -3.21
N ASN A 16 -19.55 20.84 -2.70
CA ASN A 16 -20.39 19.67 -2.39
C ASN A 16 -20.88 19.70 -0.93
N TYR A 17 -20.15 20.38 -0.05
CA TYR A 17 -20.45 20.50 1.38
C TYR A 17 -20.47 21.98 1.80
N PRO A 18 -21.61 22.69 1.67
CA PRO A 18 -21.70 24.13 1.89
C PRO A 18 -21.26 24.60 3.28
N SER A 19 -21.36 23.74 4.30
CA SER A 19 -20.95 24.06 5.67
C SER A 19 -19.44 23.91 5.92
N PHE A 20 -18.67 23.40 4.95
CA PHE A 20 -17.25 23.15 5.10
C PHE A 20 -16.43 24.46 5.20
N ASP A 21 -15.34 24.45 5.97
CA ASP A 21 -14.45 25.59 6.09
C ASP A 21 -13.32 25.55 5.04
N ALA A 22 -13.43 26.44 4.05
CA ALA A 22 -12.43 26.64 3.01
C ALA A 22 -11.69 27.99 3.16
N SER A 23 -11.63 28.54 4.38
CA SER A 23 -10.85 29.74 4.69
C SER A 23 -9.36 29.57 4.40
N ALA A 24 -8.62 30.69 4.29
CA ALA A 24 -7.17 30.65 4.12
C ALA A 24 -6.46 29.90 5.26
N GLU A 25 -6.94 30.02 6.50
CA GLU A 25 -6.41 29.27 7.63
C GLU A 25 -6.59 27.75 7.45
N SER A 26 -7.77 27.33 6.96
CA SER A 26 -8.03 25.94 6.61
C SER A 26 -7.09 25.44 5.52
N VAL A 27 -6.83 26.24 4.49
CA VAL A 27 -5.85 25.91 3.42
C VAL A 27 -4.46 25.69 4.01
N GLU A 28 -3.98 26.60 4.85
CA GLU A 28 -2.68 26.47 5.52
C GLU A 28 -2.60 25.20 6.38
N ARG A 29 -3.66 24.91 7.15
CA ARG A 29 -3.75 23.70 7.98
C ARG A 29 -3.66 22.44 7.12
N HIS A 30 -4.46 22.33 6.06
CA HIS A 30 -4.46 21.16 5.18
C HIS A 30 -3.15 21.03 4.40
N ALA A 31 -2.53 22.15 3.98
CA ALA A 31 -1.27 22.14 3.25
C ALA A 31 -0.13 21.50 4.04
N ARG A 32 -0.12 21.64 5.38
CA ARG A 32 0.87 20.95 6.24
C ARG A 32 0.79 19.42 6.12
N TYR A 33 -0.41 18.87 5.95
CA TYR A 33 -0.65 17.42 5.96
C TYR A 33 -0.92 16.81 4.59
N LEU A 34 -1.07 17.60 3.53
CA LEU A 34 -1.28 17.12 2.15
C LEU A 34 -0.07 17.38 1.23
N ARG A 35 1.05 17.86 1.80
CA ARG A 35 2.26 18.20 1.03
C ARG A 35 2.90 17.00 0.32
N ASP A 36 2.81 15.83 0.92
CA ASP A 36 3.43 14.56 0.51
C ASP A 36 2.56 13.73 -0.45
N ILE A 37 1.29 14.09 -0.64
CA ILE A 37 0.41 13.40 -1.58
C ILE A 37 0.25 14.20 -2.89
N PRO A 38 0.19 13.55 -4.06
CA PRO A 38 -0.15 14.21 -5.32
C PRO A 38 -1.59 14.75 -5.31
N PHE A 39 -1.84 15.86 -6.02
CA PHE A 39 -3.16 16.50 -6.09
C PHE A 39 -4.21 15.56 -6.68
N GLU A 40 -3.87 14.86 -7.74
CA GLU A 40 -4.74 13.95 -8.50
C GLU A 40 -5.23 12.79 -7.66
N VAL A 41 -4.35 12.26 -6.79
CA VAL A 41 -4.69 11.20 -5.84
C VAL A 41 -5.72 11.72 -4.83
N ALA A 42 -5.47 12.90 -4.24
CA ALA A 42 -6.39 13.49 -3.28
C ALA A 42 -7.74 13.85 -3.92
N LYS A 43 -7.73 14.29 -5.18
CA LYS A 43 -8.92 14.56 -5.96
C LYS A 43 -9.72 13.29 -6.21
N GLN A 44 -9.09 12.18 -6.62
CA GLN A 44 -9.79 10.91 -6.79
C GLN A 44 -10.41 10.39 -5.50
N ASN A 45 -9.69 10.52 -4.37
CA ASN A 45 -10.22 10.15 -3.06
C ASN A 45 -11.42 11.03 -2.68
N LEU A 46 -11.35 12.34 -2.92
CA LEU A 46 -12.45 13.26 -2.74
C LEU A 46 -13.67 12.89 -3.59
N ASP A 47 -13.45 12.67 -4.89
CA ASP A 47 -14.51 12.31 -5.85
C ASP A 47 -15.22 11.02 -5.39
N SER A 48 -14.45 10.02 -4.93
CA SER A 48 -15.00 8.77 -4.39
C SER A 48 -15.78 8.99 -3.10
N HIS A 49 -15.28 9.83 -2.19
CA HIS A 49 -15.92 10.15 -0.91
C HIS A 49 -17.27 10.85 -1.10
N ILE A 50 -17.34 11.81 -2.03
CA ILE A 50 -18.58 12.55 -2.33
C ILE A 50 -19.71 11.62 -2.80
N MET A 51 -19.37 10.51 -3.47
CA MET A 51 -20.37 9.56 -3.97
C MET A 51 -21.00 8.71 -2.86
N THR A 52 -20.31 8.50 -1.73
CA THR A 52 -20.72 7.55 -0.69
C THR A 52 -21.09 8.23 0.62
N GLU A 53 -20.49 9.38 0.93
CA GLU A 53 -20.55 10.00 2.25
C GLU A 53 -21.25 11.35 2.24
N ARG A 54 -22.16 11.53 3.21
CA ARG A 54 -22.94 12.77 3.38
C ARG A 54 -22.18 13.86 4.13
N PHE A 55 -21.09 13.49 4.82
CA PHE A 55 -20.29 14.39 5.64
C PHE A 55 -18.99 14.77 4.93
N PRO A 56 -18.46 15.99 5.18
CA PRO A 56 -17.21 16.43 4.56
C PRO A 56 -16.05 15.48 4.89
N PRO A 57 -15.16 15.20 3.94
CA PRO A 57 -14.00 14.35 4.17
C PRO A 57 -13.02 15.00 5.15
N THR A 58 -12.37 14.16 5.95
CA THR A 58 -11.24 14.55 6.78
C THR A 58 -9.94 14.51 6.00
N ILE A 59 -8.85 15.04 6.58
CA ILE A 59 -7.49 14.92 6.01
C ILE A 59 -7.12 13.44 5.78
N ALA A 60 -7.55 12.53 6.66
CA ALA A 60 -7.27 11.10 6.52
C ALA A 60 -7.99 10.52 5.29
N ASP A 61 -9.24 10.92 5.05
CA ASP A 61 -10.02 10.46 3.90
C ASP A 61 -9.42 10.97 2.58
N LEU A 62 -8.97 12.22 2.56
CA LEU A 62 -8.29 12.81 1.39
C LEU A 62 -6.94 12.16 1.10
N ARG A 63 -6.19 11.78 2.14
CA ARG A 63 -4.96 10.98 2.00
C ARG A 63 -5.27 9.55 1.57
N GLY A 64 -6.45 9.07 1.92
CA GLY A 64 -6.89 7.70 1.69
C GLY A 64 -5.91 6.69 2.28
N ARG A 65 -5.88 5.51 1.67
CA ARG A 65 -4.97 4.42 2.05
C ARG A 65 -3.68 4.44 1.24
N LEU A 66 -3.20 5.61 0.82
CA LEU A 66 -2.05 5.71 -0.10
C LEU A 66 -0.81 4.97 0.45
N GLY A 67 -0.53 5.13 1.75
CA GLY A 67 0.55 4.39 2.42
C GLY A 67 0.35 2.88 2.32
N GLU A 68 -0.84 2.38 2.63
CA GLU A 68 -1.13 0.95 2.49
C GLU A 68 -1.10 0.46 1.03
N GLN A 69 -1.50 1.29 0.06
CA GLN A 69 -1.45 0.93 -1.35
C GLN A 69 0.01 0.81 -1.84
N ILE A 70 0.89 1.72 -1.41
CA ILE A 70 2.32 1.65 -1.71
C ILE A 70 2.91 0.37 -1.10
N GLU A 71 2.64 0.11 0.18
CA GLU A 71 3.11 -1.10 0.85
C GLU A 71 2.55 -2.38 0.22
N ARG A 72 1.26 -2.41 -0.15
CA ARG A 72 0.67 -3.55 -0.87
C ARG A 72 1.32 -3.81 -2.21
N ASN A 73 1.59 -2.77 -2.99
CA ASN A 73 2.25 -2.91 -4.28
C ASN A 73 3.69 -3.42 -4.12
N ARG A 74 4.40 -2.91 -3.11
CA ARG A 74 5.75 -3.38 -2.77
C ARG A 74 5.74 -4.85 -2.37
N MET A 75 4.87 -5.27 -1.45
CA MET A 75 4.74 -6.68 -1.04
C MET A 75 4.40 -7.58 -2.23
N LYS A 76 3.55 -7.12 -3.15
CA LYS A 76 3.22 -7.87 -4.37
C LYS A 76 4.45 -8.06 -5.27
N GLN A 77 5.23 -7.01 -5.49
CA GLN A 77 6.48 -7.09 -6.27
C GLN A 77 7.49 -8.05 -5.63
N GLU A 78 7.72 -7.93 -4.32
CA GLU A 78 8.61 -8.84 -3.58
C GLU A 78 8.14 -10.30 -3.68
N THR A 79 6.83 -10.53 -3.65
CA THR A 79 6.23 -11.86 -3.82
C THR A 79 6.43 -12.41 -5.23
N ASP A 80 6.18 -11.59 -6.27
CA ASP A 80 6.36 -11.96 -7.66
C ASP A 80 7.84 -12.31 -7.96
N GLU A 81 8.77 -11.53 -7.41
CA GLU A 81 10.22 -11.82 -7.49
C GLU A 81 10.58 -13.14 -6.81
N TYR A 82 10.03 -13.40 -5.62
CA TYR A 82 10.27 -14.65 -4.90
C TYR A 82 9.75 -15.87 -5.65
N PHE A 83 8.55 -15.79 -6.23
CA PHE A 83 8.00 -16.85 -7.07
C PHE A 83 8.87 -17.11 -8.31
N GLY A 84 9.42 -16.06 -8.94
CA GLY A 84 10.38 -16.20 -10.03
C GLY A 84 11.64 -16.98 -9.63
N GLN A 85 12.17 -16.73 -8.42
CA GLN A 85 13.32 -17.47 -7.90
C GLN A 85 13.00 -18.95 -7.66
N LEU A 86 11.82 -19.25 -7.10
CA LEU A 86 11.36 -20.63 -6.89
C LEU A 86 11.26 -21.41 -8.20
N ASP A 87 10.72 -20.78 -9.25
CA ASP A 87 10.63 -21.41 -10.57
C ASP A 87 12.01 -21.68 -11.19
N GLU A 88 12.96 -20.76 -11.04
CA GLU A 88 14.34 -20.96 -11.48
C GLU A 88 15.04 -22.09 -10.71
N TRP A 89 14.85 -22.16 -9.39
CA TRP A 89 15.38 -23.27 -8.59
C TRP A 89 14.74 -24.59 -8.99
N ARG A 90 13.44 -24.61 -9.29
CA ARG A 90 12.74 -25.79 -9.75
C ARG A 90 13.28 -26.30 -11.08
N LYS A 91 13.61 -25.41 -12.02
CA LYS A 91 14.26 -25.77 -13.30
C LYS A 91 15.67 -26.34 -13.11
N LYS A 92 16.43 -25.81 -12.15
CA LYS A 92 17.81 -26.23 -11.85
C LYS A 92 17.89 -27.43 -10.90
N ALA A 93 16.79 -27.79 -10.24
CA ALA A 93 16.76 -28.84 -9.25
C ALA A 93 17.12 -30.18 -9.89
N VAL A 94 18.22 -30.77 -9.43
CA VAL A 94 18.60 -32.15 -9.76
C VAL A 94 18.01 -33.09 -8.71
N PRO A 95 17.62 -34.32 -9.09
CA PRO A 95 17.17 -35.30 -8.12
C PRO A 95 18.28 -35.56 -7.10
N PRO A 96 17.91 -35.81 -5.83
CA PRO A 96 18.91 -36.15 -4.81
C PRO A 96 19.70 -37.40 -5.25
N PRO A 97 20.98 -37.51 -4.89
CA PRO A 97 21.80 -38.66 -5.23
C PRO A 97 21.13 -39.98 -4.82
N ARG A 98 21.29 -41.04 -5.63
CA ARG A 98 20.77 -42.38 -5.31
C ARG A 98 21.30 -42.85 -3.95
N GLY A 99 20.45 -43.45 -3.12
CA GLY A 99 20.84 -43.96 -1.80
C GLY A 99 20.86 -42.92 -0.68
N ASN A 100 20.65 -41.63 -1.01
CA ASN A 100 20.80 -40.55 -0.03
C ASN A 100 19.65 -40.53 1.00
N LEU A 101 18.45 -40.96 0.60
CA LEU A 101 17.31 -41.10 1.51
C LEU A 101 17.55 -42.18 2.57
N GLU A 102 18.09 -43.33 2.16
CA GLU A 102 18.46 -44.43 3.05
C GLU A 102 19.55 -44.00 4.02
N LYS A 103 20.56 -43.27 3.52
CA LYS A 103 21.64 -42.69 4.35
C LYS A 103 21.08 -41.75 5.42
N ILE A 104 20.25 -40.77 5.04
CA ILE A 104 19.63 -39.83 5.99
C ILE A 104 18.75 -40.56 7.01
N ARG A 105 17.92 -41.52 6.57
CA ARG A 105 17.07 -42.33 7.48
C ARG A 105 17.89 -43.10 8.52
N SER A 106 19.05 -43.63 8.15
CA SER A 106 19.94 -44.34 9.08
C SER A 106 20.61 -43.42 10.11
N ILE A 107 20.92 -42.18 9.74
CA ILE A 107 21.48 -41.16 10.64
C ILE A 107 20.42 -40.73 11.67
N LEU A 108 19.19 -40.44 11.23
CA LEU A 108 18.09 -40.05 12.12
C LEU A 108 17.78 -41.14 13.15
N LYS A 109 17.69 -42.41 12.72
CA LYS A 109 17.48 -43.55 13.63
C LYS A 109 18.61 -43.77 14.65
N ARG A 110 19.82 -43.28 14.38
CA ARG A 110 20.94 -43.31 15.33
C ARG A 110 20.88 -42.16 16.33
N GLY A 111 20.39 -41.00 15.91
CA GLY A 111 20.22 -39.82 16.77
C GLY A 111 19.08 -39.96 17.79
N GLU A 112 18.01 -40.69 17.47
CA GLU A 112 16.89 -40.97 18.39
C GLU A 112 17.21 -42.01 19.48
N ARG A 113 18.38 -42.67 19.43
CA ARG A 113 18.82 -43.67 20.41
C ARG A 113 19.82 -43.14 21.45
N VAL A 114 20.02 -41.83 21.50
CA VAL A 114 20.77 -41.11 22.54
C VAL A 114 19.79 -40.30 23.35
#